data_AF-A0A971Z465-F1
#
_entry.id   AF-A0A971Z465-F1
#
_cell.length_a   1.000
_cell.length_b   1.000
_cell.length_c   1.000
_cell.angle_alpha   90.00
_cell.angle_beta   90.00
_cell.angle_gamma   90.00
#
_symmetry.space_group_name_H-M   'P 1'
#
loop_
_entity.id
_entity.type
_entity.pdbx_description
1 polymer ?
#
loop_
_entity_poly.entity_id
_entity_poly.type
_entity_poly.pdbx_seq_one_letter_code
_entity_poly.pdbx_strand_id
1 'polypeptide(L)'
;YALYVMTMVMVYIRQGAPLSQAYYRALVSTGKVVILTGATLGVAVISWAWSPIKFQADMGILLAFMFVWNMLGALILLPALAHFLFRKQAQLSHA
;
A
#
# COMPACT_ATOMS: atom_id res chain seq x y z
N TYR A 1 3.47 -6.84 -6.97
CA TYR A 1 2.76 -5.55 -6.77
C TYR A 1 3.50 -4.37 -7.42
N ALA A 2 4.79 -4.15 -7.13
CA ALA A 2 5.59 -3.07 -7.74
C ALA A 2 5.59 -3.08 -9.28
N LEU A 3 5.72 -4.26 -9.91
CA LEU A 3 5.63 -4.40 -11.38
C LEU A 3 4.26 -3.95 -11.94
N TYR A 4 3.15 -4.24 -11.25
CA TYR A 4 1.81 -3.81 -11.67
C TYR A 4 1.67 -2.28 -11.60
N VAL A 5 2.18 -1.67 -10.53
CA VAL A 5 2.23 -0.21 -10.39
C VAL A 5 3.06 0.41 -11.52
N MET A 6 4.23 -0.16 -11.84
CA MET A 6 5.06 0.30 -12.96
C MET A 6 4.37 0.17 -14.32
N THR A 7 3.68 -0.96 -14.58
CA THR A 7 2.91 -1.14 -15.81
C THR A 7 1.82 -0.08 -15.94
N MET A 8 1.06 0.18 -14.87
CA MET A 8 -0.01 1.19 -14.87
C MET A 8 0.53 2.62 -15.05
N VAL A 9 1.64 2.95 -14.40
CA VAL A 9 2.33 4.23 -14.58
C VAL A 9 2.73 4.41 -16.05
N MET A 10 3.33 3.38 -16.67
CA MET A 10 3.71 3.43 -18.09
C MET A 10 2.50 3.64 -19.00
N VAL A 11 1.36 2.99 -18.72
CA VAL A 11 0.12 3.20 -19.48
C VAL A 11 -0.33 4.66 -19.40
N TYR A 12 -0.34 5.27 -18.22
CA TYR A 12 -0.76 6.67 -18.07
C TYR A 12 0.23 7.67 -18.67
N ILE A 13 1.54 7.41 -18.59
CA ILE A 13 2.56 8.23 -19.27
C ILE A 13 2.36 8.17 -20.79
N ARG A 14 2.08 6.99 -21.36
CA ARG A 14 1.79 6.83 -22.80
C ARG A 14 0.51 7.54 -23.25
N GLN A 15 -0.40 7.84 -22.32
CA GLN A 15 -1.61 8.64 -22.56
C GLN A 15 -1.36 10.16 -22.41
N GLY A 16 -0.10 10.58 -22.26
CA GLY A 16 0.28 12.00 -22.15
C GLY A 16 0.11 12.59 -20.73
N ALA A 17 -0.18 11.76 -19.71
CA ALA A 17 -0.28 12.27 -18.35
C ALA A 17 1.12 12.59 -17.79
N PRO A 18 1.29 13.72 -17.07
CA PRO A 18 2.53 14.01 -16.37
C PRO A 18 2.82 12.91 -15.34
N LEU A 19 4.11 12.60 -15.15
CA LEU A 19 4.59 11.49 -14.32
C LEU A 19 3.94 11.47 -12.92
N SER A 20 3.80 12.64 -12.29
CA SER A 20 3.16 12.77 -10.97
C SER A 20 1.70 12.32 -10.97
N GLN A 21 0.95 12.65 -12.03
CA GLN A 21 -0.47 12.31 -12.15
C GLN A 21 -0.67 10.85 -12.55
N ALA A 22 0.19 10.31 -13.41
CA ALA A 22 0.24 8.88 -13.73
C ALA A 22 0.51 8.03 -12.49
N TYR A 23 1.50 8.43 -11.67
CA TYR A 23 1.81 7.78 -10.39
C TYR A 23 0.69 7.91 -9.38
N TYR A 24 0.11 9.10 -9.23
CA TYR A 24 -1.01 9.31 -8.32
C TYR A 24 -2.20 8.41 -8.66
N ARG A 25 -2.57 8.32 -9.94
CA ARG A 25 -3.67 7.45 -10.39
C ARG A 25 -3.37 5.97 -10.15
N ALA A 26 -2.14 5.53 -10.41
CA ALA A 26 -1.71 4.16 -10.14
C ALA A 26 -1.75 3.84 -8.63
N LEU A 27 -1.25 4.75 -7.78
CA LEU A 27 -1.26 4.61 -6.32
C LEU A 27 -2.68 4.63 -5.74
N VAL A 28 -3.57 5.49 -6.23
CA VAL A 28 -4.97 5.56 -5.77
C VAL A 28 -5.74 4.28 -6.12
N SER A 29 -5.52 3.73 -7.33
CA SER A 29 -6.13 2.46 -7.73
C SER A 29 -5.64 1.31 -6.83
N THR A 30 -4.33 1.25 -6.65
CA THR A 30 -3.66 0.20 -5.90
C THR A 30 -3.96 0.27 -4.39
N GLY A 31 -4.02 1.48 -3.83
CA GLY A 31 -4.30 1.72 -2.41
C GLY A 31 -5.68 1.24 -1.97
N LYS A 32 -6.70 1.34 -2.85
CA LYS A 32 -8.04 0.80 -2.58
C LYS A 32 -8.03 -0.71 -2.34
N VAL A 33 -7.26 -1.45 -3.15
CA VAL A 33 -7.12 -2.91 -3.02
C VAL A 33 -6.40 -3.25 -1.71
N VAL A 34 -5.35 -2.52 -1.35
CA VAL A 34 -4.63 -2.72 -0.09
C VAL A 34 -5.54 -2.51 1.12
N ILE A 35 -6.35 -1.44 1.12
CA ILE A 35 -7.30 -1.15 2.20
C ILE A 35 -8.36 -2.25 2.30
N LEU A 36 -8.92 -2.71 1.18
CA LEU A 36 -9.92 -3.78 1.18
C LEU A 36 -9.35 -5.07 1.77
N THR A 37 -8.14 -5.46 1.33
CA THR A 37 -7.49 -6.69 1.79
C THR A 37 -7.13 -6.59 3.28
N GLY A 38 -6.62 -5.44 3.73
CA GLY A 38 -6.31 -5.17 5.13
C GLY A 38 -7.56 -5.17 6.02
N ALA A 39 -8.67 -4.60 5.55
CA ALA A 39 -9.94 -4.60 6.28
C ALA A 39 -10.49 -6.02 6.45
N THR A 40 -10.54 -6.81 5.37
CA THR A 40 -11.03 -8.20 5.42
C THR A 40 -10.19 -9.06 6.37
N LEU A 41 -8.85 -8.96 6.30
CA LEU A 41 -7.97 -9.68 7.21
C LEU A 41 -8.07 -9.18 8.65
N GLY A 42 -8.21 -7.86 8.84
CA GLY A 42 -8.41 -7.27 10.16
C GLY A 42 -9.65 -7.80 10.88
N VAL A 43 -10.78 -7.89 10.16
CA VAL A 43 -12.03 -8.47 10.70
C VAL A 43 -11.85 -9.95 11.03
N ALA A 44 -11.20 -10.72 10.15
CA ALA A 44 -10.94 -12.13 10.38
C ALA A 44 -10.08 -12.37 11.63
N VAL A 45 -9.03 -11.58 11.85
CA VAL A 45 -8.13 -11.74 12.99
C VAL A 45 -8.74 -11.21 14.28
N ILE A 46 -9.52 -10.12 14.24
CA ILE A 46 -10.26 -9.61 15.40
C ILE A 46 -11.25 -10.66 15.93
N SER A 47 -11.81 -11.51 15.06
CA SER A 47 -12.68 -12.60 15.50
C SER A 47 -12.02 -13.56 16.50
N TRP A 48 -10.69 -13.65 16.52
CA TRP A 48 -9.93 -14.51 17.44
C TRP A 48 -9.88 -13.96 18.86
N ALA A 49 -10.21 -12.67 19.07
CA ALA A 49 -10.32 -12.08 20.40
C ALA A 49 -11.45 -12.72 21.25
N TRP A 50 -12.44 -13.35 20.60
CA TRP A 50 -13.49 -14.12 21.27
C TRP A 50 -13.11 -15.59 21.52
N SER A 51 -11.87 -16.01 21.21
CA SER A 51 -11.45 -17.39 21.47
C SER A 51 -11.38 -17.67 22.98
N PRO A 52 -11.93 -18.81 23.45
CA PRO A 52 -11.79 -19.25 24.84
C PRO A 52 -10.35 -19.67 25.18
N ILE A 53 -9.48 -19.85 24.18
CA ILE A 53 -8.07 -20.19 24.36
C ILE A 53 -7.27 -18.89 24.51
N LYS A 54 -6.83 -18.58 25.74
CA LYS A 54 -6.12 -17.34 26.08
C LYS A 54 -4.93 -17.04 25.16
N PHE A 55 -4.11 -18.05 24.86
CA PHE A 55 -2.98 -17.90 23.93
C PHE A 55 -3.42 -17.48 22.52
N GLN A 56 -4.55 -18.00 22.02
CA GLN A 56 -5.07 -17.66 20.70
C GLN A 56 -5.63 -16.23 20.68
N ALA A 57 -6.32 -15.81 21.74
CA ALA A 57 -6.84 -14.46 21.87
C ALA A 57 -5.70 -13.42 21.94
N ASP A 58 -4.67 -13.68 22.75
CA ASP A 58 -3.50 -12.80 22.88
C ASP A 58 -2.75 -12.67 21.54
N MET A 59 -2.54 -13.79 20.84
CA MET A 59 -1.91 -13.79 19.52
C MET A 59 -2.77 -13.08 18.47
N GLY A 60 -4.10 -13.25 18.51
CA GLY A 60 -5.02 -12.54 17.61
C GLY A 60 -4.92 -11.02 17.76
N ILE A 61 -4.86 -10.52 18.99
CA ILE A 61 -4.73 -9.08 19.26
C ILE A 61 -3.37 -8.54 18.76
N LEU A 62 -2.27 -9.24 19.05
CA LEU A 62 -0.93 -8.90 18.56
C LEU A 62 -0.88 -8.85 17.03
N LEU A 63 -1.48 -9.84 16.38
CA LEU A 63 -1.48 -9.98 14.93
C LEU A 63 -2.36 -8.91 14.27
N ALA A 64 -3.51 -8.58 14.85
CA ALA A 64 -4.35 -7.46 14.41
C ALA A 64 -3.62 -6.11 14.52
N PHE A 65 -2.95 -5.86 15.65
CA PHE A 65 -2.15 -4.65 15.86
C PHE A 65 -1.03 -4.53 14.82
N MET A 66 -0.26 -5.62 14.63
CA MET A 66 0.80 -5.67 13.61
C MET A 66 0.26 -5.44 12.21
N PHE A 67 -0.89 -6.03 11.86
CA PHE A 67 -1.48 -5.88 10.53
C PHE A 67 -1.89 -4.44 10.23
N VAL A 68 -2.52 -3.76 11.20
CA VAL A 68 -2.92 -2.36 11.09
C VAL A 68 -1.68 -1.48 10.91
N TRP A 69 -0.66 -1.68 11.75
CA TRP A 69 0.57 -0.90 11.65
C TRP A 69 1.32 -1.15 10.33
N ASN A 70 1.31 -2.40 9.84
CA ASN A 70 1.90 -2.74 8.55
C ASN A 70 1.15 -2.08 7.38
N MET A 71 -0.17 -2.06 7.42
CA MET A 71 -1.00 -1.41 6.40
C MET A 71 -0.78 0.11 6.38
N LEU A 72 -0.76 0.76 7.55
CA LEU A 72 -0.46 2.19 7.67
C LEU A 72 0.96 2.48 7.16
N GLY A 73 1.93 1.67 7.57
CA GLY A 73 3.31 1.73 7.09
C GLY A 73 3.37 1.65 5.57
N ALA A 74 2.73 0.65 4.95
CA ALA A 74 2.71 0.50 3.51
C ALA A 74 2.03 1.69 2.81
N LEU A 75 0.87 2.16 3.29
CA LEU A 75 0.14 3.28 2.71
C LEU A 75 0.88 4.62 2.81
N ILE A 76 1.77 4.78 3.80
CA ILE A 76 2.56 6.01 3.99
C ILE A 76 3.95 5.89 3.32
N LEU A 77 4.66 4.77 3.51
CA LEU A 77 5.98 4.55 2.93
C LEU A 77 5.94 4.40 1.41
N LEU A 78 4.94 3.74 0.82
CA LEU A 78 4.86 3.60 -0.64
C LEU A 78 4.81 4.95 -1.37
N PRO A 79 3.90 5.90 -1.03
CA PRO A 79 3.89 7.21 -1.67
C PRO A 79 5.11 8.04 -1.30
N ALA A 80 5.65 7.93 -0.07
CA ALA A 80 6.85 8.65 0.34
C ALA A 80 8.09 8.19 -0.46
N LEU A 81 8.29 6.87 -0.60
CA LEU A 81 9.37 6.28 -1.39
C LEU A 81 9.18 6.59 -2.88
N ALA A 82 7.97 6.49 -3.40
CA ALA A 82 7.69 6.88 -4.78
C ALA A 82 8.05 8.35 -5.03
N HIS A 83 7.61 9.27 -4.16
CA HIS A 83 7.97 10.68 -4.29
C HIS A 83 9.49 10.89 -4.24
N PHE A 84 10.19 10.23 -3.31
CA PHE A 84 11.64 10.37 -3.16
C PHE A 84 12.43 9.81 -4.36
N LEU A 85 12.12 8.61 -4.83
CA LEU A 85 12.81 7.98 -5.97
C LEU A 85 12.50 8.68 -7.29
N PHE A 86 11.23 9.01 -7.57
CA PHE A 86 10.85 9.59 -8.86
C PHE A 86 11.17 11.08 -8.97
N ARG A 87 11.33 11.80 -7.85
CA ARG A 87 11.93 13.15 -7.86
C ARG A 87 13.36 13.14 -8.40
N LYS A 88 14.13 12.06 -8.16
CA LYS A 88 15.52 11.93 -8.61
C LYS A 88 15.62 11.65 -10.13
N GLN A 89 14.68 10.90 -10.69
CA GLN A 89 14.63 10.63 -12.13
C GLN A 89 14.30 11.88 -12.97
N ALA A 90 13.43 12.76 -12.47
CA ALA A 90 13.08 14.02 -13.15
C ALA A 90 14.27 14.99 -13.26
N GLN A 91 15.23 14.95 -12.32
CA GLN A 91 16.42 15.81 -12.37
C GLN A 91 17.51 15.28 -13.30
N LEU A 92 17.56 13.97 -13.56
CA LEU A 92 18.54 13.35 -14.47
C LEU A 92 18.17 13.47 -15.96
N SER A 93 16.92 13.78 -16.29
CA SER A 93 16.47 13.97 -17.68
C SER A 93 16.60 15.42 -18.18
N HIS A 94 17.05 16.34 -17.32
CA HIS A 94 17.27 17.76 -17.63
C HIS A 94 18.75 18.18 -17.53
N ALA A 95 19.67 17.21 -17.45
CA ALA A 95 21.12 17.39 -17.57
C ALA A 95 21.59 16.66 -18.84
#